data_AF-A0A0F9VA01-F1
#
_entry.id   AF-A0A0F9VA01-F1
#
_cell.length_a   1.000
_cell.length_b   1.000
_cell.length_c   1.000
_cell.angle_alpha   90.00
_cell.angle_beta   90.00
_cell.angle_gamma   90.00
#
_symmetry.space_group_name_H-M   'P 1'
#
loop_
_entity.id
_entity.type
_entity.pdbx_description
1 polymer ?
#
loop_
_entity_poly.entity_id
_entity_poly.type
_entity_poly.pdbx_seq_one_letter_code
_entity_poly.pdbx_strand_id
1 'polypeptide(L)' 'MPKLKFIDMRTKIPFETDKFEIKFTKKGGKMAQAIAPSGAKSTRFVKKDFVK' A
#
# COMPACT_ATOMS: atom_id res chain seq x y z
N MET A 1 2.40 -14.46 -3.88
CA MET A 1 2.77 -13.03 -3.85
C MET A 1 2.39 -12.45 -2.49
N PRO A 2 3.22 -11.60 -1.86
CA PRO A 2 2.88 -10.99 -0.58
C PRO A 2 1.65 -10.10 -0.74
N LYS A 3 0.59 -10.36 0.05
CA LYS A 3 -0.58 -9.49 0.11
C LYS A 3 -0.33 -8.40 1.14
N LEU A 4 -0.59 -7.15 0.76
CA LEU A 4 -0.48 -6.01 1.65
C LEU A 4 -1.85 -5.59 2.16
N LYS A 5 -1.97 -5.41 3.47
CA LYS A 5 -3.11 -4.75 4.10
C LYS A 5 -2.99 -3.24 3.90
N PHE A 6 -4.02 -2.65 3.31
CA PHE A 6 -4.24 -1.22 3.14
C PHE A 6 -5.55 -0.82 3.81
N ILE A 7 -5.75 0.48 4.01
CA ILE A 7 -7.02 1.02 4.49
C ILE A 7 -7.62 1.83 3.35
N ASP A 8 -8.83 1.49 2.95
CA ASP A 8 -9.57 2.30 1.99
C ASP A 8 -10.00 3.60 2.69
N MET A 9 -9.47 4.73 2.23
CA MET A 9 -9.77 6.04 2.81
C MET A 9 -11.23 6.46 2.62
N ARG A 10 -11.94 5.88 1.65
CA ARG A 10 -13.34 6.23 1.34
C ARG A 10 -14.31 5.45 2.22
N THR A 11 -14.11 4.14 2.33
CA THR A 11 -14.98 3.26 3.13
C THR A 11 -14.48 3.10 4.56
N LYS A 12 -13.24 3.51 4.86
CA LYS A 12 -12.51 3.26 6.11
C LYS A 12 -12.33 1.77 6.43
N ILE A 13 -12.49 0.90 5.43
CA ILE A 13 -12.40 -0.55 5.59
C ILE A 13 -10.99 -1.02 5.22
N PRO A 14 -10.36 -1.90 6.02
CA PRO A 14 -9.12 -2.53 5.64
C PRO A 14 -9.34 -3.52 4.49
N PHE A 15 -8.45 -3.52 3.50
CA PHE A 15 -8.47 -4.48 2.39
C PHE A 15 -7.07 -5.02 2.12
N GLU A 16 -7.01 -6.22 1.56
CA GLU A 16 -5.77 -6.88 1.17
C GLU A 16 -5.65 -6.92 -0.36
N THR A 17 -4.49 -6.57 -0.88
CA THR A 17 -4.20 -6.71 -2.30
C THR A 17 -2.74 -7.02 -2.56
N ASP A 18 -2.49 -7.80 -3.60
CA ASP A 18 -1.19 -8.03 -4.23
C ASP A 18 -0.93 -7.07 -5.39
N LYS A 19 -1.96 -6.34 -5.86
CA LYS A 19 -1.87 -5.29 -6.87
C LYS A 19 -1.48 -3.95 -6.23
N PHE A 20 -0.20 -3.81 -5.89
CA PHE A 20 0.36 -2.56 -5.38
C PHE A 20 1.66 -2.20 -6.09
N GLU A 21 1.89 -0.90 -6.23
CA GLU A 21 3.16 -0.33 -6.72
C GLU A 21 4.02 0.10 -5.55
N ILE A 22 5.31 -0.23 -5.58
CA ILE A 22 6.28 0.31 -4.62
C ILE A 22 6.84 1.61 -5.19
N LYS A 23 6.62 2.71 -4.48
CA LYS A 23 7.16 4.03 -4.78
C LYS A 23 8.20 4.43 -3.74
N PHE A 24 9.26 5.06 -4.23
CA PHE A 24 10.31 5.63 -3.40
C PHE A 24 10.02 7.11 -3.16
N THR A 25 10.12 7.54 -1.91
CA THR A 25 10.02 8.96 -1.57
C THR A 25 11.35 9.65 -1.89
N LYS A 26 11.32 10.98 -2.07
CA LYS A 26 12.52 11.81 -2.30
C LYS A 26 13.60 11.68 -1.22
N LYS A 27 13.26 11.14 -0.03
CA LYS A 27 14.17 10.90 1.10
C LYS A 27 14.60 9.42 1.24
N GLY A 28 14.37 8.59 0.23
CA GLY A 28 14.74 7.16 0.24
C GLY A 28 13.80 6.25 1.03
N GLY A 29 12.65 6.75 1.49
CA GLY A 29 11.61 5.93 2.11
C GLY A 29 10.86 5.09 1.07
N LYS A 30 10.47 3.87 1.42
CA LYS A 30 9.63 3.03 0.56
C LYS A 30 8.16 3.17 0.97
N MET A 31 7.28 3.24 -0.01
CA MET A 31 5.84 3.24 0.18
C MET A 31 5.21 2.27 -0.81
N ALA A 32 4.23 1.51 -0.36
CA ALA A 32 3.35 0.77 -1.27
C ALA A 32 2.10 1.62 -1.54
N GLN A 33 1.69 1.67 -2.80
CA GLN A 33 0.47 2.33 -3.25
C GLN A 33 -0.42 1.31 -3.94
N ALA A 34 -1.66 1.21 -3.47
CA ALA A 34 -2.69 0.34 -4.03
C ALA A 34 -3.93 1.13 -4.40
N ILE A 35 -4.72 0.56 -5.33
CA ILE A 35 -6.07 1.05 -5.63
C ILE A 35 -7.05 0.20 -4.81
N ALA A 36 -7.85 0.86 -3.97
CA ALA A 36 -8.89 0.22 -3.20
C ALA A 36 -10.05 -0.25 -4.08
N PRO A 37 -10.87 -1.22 -3.64
CA PRO A 37 -12.07 -1.65 -4.37
C PRO A 37 -13.04 -0.51 -4.67
N SER A 38 -13.05 0.54 -3.85
CA SER A 38 -13.86 1.75 -4.05
C SER A 38 -13.31 2.73 -5.09
N GLY A 39 -12.15 2.43 -5.69
CA GLY A 39 -11.43 3.28 -6.62
C GLY A 39 -10.49 4.31 -5.95
N ALA A 40 -10.46 4.39 -4.61
CA ALA A 40 -9.59 5.32 -3.91
C ALA A 40 -8.13 4.86 -3.90
N LYS A 41 -7.18 5.80 -4.01
CA LYS A 41 -5.75 5.51 -3.83
C LYS A 41 -5.45 5.35 -2.35
N SER A 42 -4.87 4.22 -1.97
CA SER A 42 -4.39 3.97 -0.61
C SER A 42 -2.88 3.83 -0.62
N THR A 43 -2.22 4.46 0.36
CA THR A 43 -0.76 4.42 0.50
C THR A 43 -0.39 3.90 1.87
N ARG A 44 0.63 3.05 1.92
CA ARG A 44 1.19 2.53 3.17
C ARG A 44 2.69 2.71 3.15
N PHE A 45 3.24 3.30 4.22
CA PHE A 45 4.68 3.35 4.40
C PHE A 45 5.21 1.95 4.69
N VAL A 46 6.20 1.54 3.92
CA VAL A 46 6.81 0.22 3.99
C VAL A 46 8.21 0.40 4.56
N LYS A 47 8.47 -0.07 5.78
CA LYS A 47 9.83 -0.08 6.34
C LYS A 47 10.70 -1.11 5.59
N LYS A 48 12.02 -0.99 5.79
CA LYS A 48 13.09 -1.74 5.09
C LYS A 48 12.89 -3.27 5.12
N ASP A 49 12.11 -3.78 6.08
CA ASP A 49 11.86 -5.22 6.33
C ASP A 49 10.75 -5.86 5.50
N PHE A 50 10.29 -5.24 4.41
CA PHE A 50 9.21 -5.81 3.58
C PHE A 50 9.64 -6.92 2.62
N VAL A 51 10.76 -7.58 2.93
CA VAL A 51 11.21 -8.79 2.23
C VAL A 51 11.66 -9.79 3.28
N LYS A 52 10.72 -10.62 3.74
CA LYS A 52 10.96 -12.06 3.87
C LYS A 52 9.64 -12.82 3.89
#